data_AF-A0A329KR25-F1
#
_entry.id   AF-A0A329KR25-F1
#
_cell.length_a   1.000
_cell.length_b   1.000
_cell.length_c   1.000
_cell.angle_alpha   90.00
_cell.angle_beta   90.00
_cell.angle_gamma   90.00
#
_symmetry.space_group_name_H-M   'P 1'
#
loop_
_entity.id
_entity.type
_entity.pdbx_description
1 polymer ?
#
loop_
_entity_poly.entity_id
_entity_poly.type
_entity_poly.pdbx_seq_one_letter_code
_entity_poly.pdbx_strand_id
1 'polypeptide(L)'
;MAVTFYGYPPCGTCRNALKWLKSHGVDVEVKDITAEPPGKEELKTLARLAGLDIRKLFNVSGQVYRELSLKDRLPDMSEEEMLELLAGNGKLIKRPVVTDGAKATVGFKEEEFRQAWA
;
A
#
# COMPACT_ATOMS: atom_id res chain seq x y z
N MET A 1 -6.26 6.65 18.27
CA MET A 1 -6.90 5.97 17.13
C MET A 1 -5.84 5.11 16.49
N ALA A 2 -6.12 3.82 16.31
CA ALA A 2 -5.16 2.91 15.70
C ALA A 2 -5.10 3.14 14.18
N VAL A 3 -3.91 3.01 13.60
CA VAL A 3 -3.72 3.03 12.15
C VAL A 3 -3.81 1.61 11.61
N THR A 4 -4.48 1.43 10.48
CA THR A 4 -4.50 0.17 9.74
C THR A 4 -3.21 0.05 8.94
N PHE A 5 -2.49 -1.05 9.14
CA PHE A 5 -1.24 -1.37 8.46
C PHE A 5 -1.44 -2.61 7.59
N TYR A 6 -1.54 -2.39 6.28
CA TYR A 6 -1.54 -3.45 5.29
C TYR A 6 -0.11 -3.86 4.97
N GLY A 7 0.29 -5.01 5.50
CA GLY A 7 1.62 -5.56 5.34
C GLY A 7 1.58 -7.02 4.94
N TYR A 8 2.76 -7.63 4.89
CA TYR A 8 2.91 -9.08 4.73
C TYR A 8 4.05 -9.55 5.66
N PRO A 9 3.87 -10.57 6.50
CA PRO A 9 4.84 -10.91 7.56
C PRO A 9 6.32 -11.05 7.14
N PRO A 10 6.67 -11.71 6.01
CA PRO A 10 8.08 -11.85 5.61
C PRO A 10 8.65 -10.61 4.87
N CYS A 11 7.86 -9.57 4.64
CA CYS A 11 8.33 -8.32 4.02
C CYS A 11 9.27 -7.55 4.96
N GLY A 12 10.56 -7.48 4.62
CA GLY A 12 11.57 -6.73 5.39
C GLY A 12 11.21 -5.25 5.58
N THR A 13 10.79 -4.58 4.50
CA THR A 13 10.36 -3.17 4.53
C THR A 13 9.16 -2.95 5.45
N CYS A 14 8.23 -3.90 5.48
CA CYS A 14 7.04 -3.84 6.32
C CYS A 14 7.42 -3.99 7.80
N ARG A 15 8.37 -4.88 8.14
CA ARG A 15 8.90 -4.99 9.51
C ARG A 15 9.56 -3.70 9.98
N ASN A 16 10.32 -3.04 9.12
CA ASN A 16 10.96 -1.75 9.44
C ASN A 16 9.91 -0.66 9.71
N ALA A 17 8.89 -0.55 8.85
CA ALA A 17 7.81 0.40 9.01
C ALA A 17 6.99 0.15 10.29
N LEU A 18 6.65 -1.10 10.57
CA LEU A 18 5.93 -1.47 11.79
C LEU A 18 6.74 -1.16 13.04
N LYS A 19 8.06 -1.44 13.03
CA LYS A 19 8.96 -1.08 14.13
C LYS A 19 9.02 0.42 14.34
N TRP A 20 9.09 1.19 13.24
CA TRP A 20 9.08 2.66 13.31
C TRP A 20 7.80 3.18 13.98
N LEU A 21 6.62 2.72 13.53
CA LEU A 21 5.33 3.14 14.10
C LEU A 21 5.23 2.81 15.59
N LYS A 22 5.60 1.57 15.98
CA LYS A 22 5.62 1.15 17.39
C LYS A 22 6.61 1.97 18.23
N SER A 23 7.77 2.31 17.68
CA SER A 23 8.77 3.14 18.37
C SER A 23 8.30 4.57 18.62
N HIS A 24 7.33 5.06 17.84
CA HIS A 24 6.73 6.39 18.01
C HIS A 24 5.41 6.34 18.81
N GLY A 25 5.07 5.17 19.40
CA GLY A 25 3.86 5.01 20.21
C GLY A 25 2.57 5.03 19.40
N VAL A 26 2.63 4.80 18.09
CA VAL A 26 1.44 4.71 17.23
C VAL A 26 0.81 3.32 17.39
N ASP A 27 -0.47 3.28 17.75
CA ASP A 27 -1.26 2.04 17.75
C ASP A 27 -1.45 1.54 16.31
N VAL A 28 -1.15 0.26 16.05
CA VAL A 28 -1.19 -0.32 14.70
C VAL A 28 -2.01 -1.61 14.67
N GLU A 29 -3.01 -1.65 13.80
CA GLU A 29 -3.73 -2.87 13.43
C GLU A 29 -3.11 -3.48 12.16
N VAL A 30 -2.47 -4.63 12.28
CA VAL A 30 -1.79 -5.28 11.15
C VAL A 30 -2.77 -6.16 10.38
N LYS A 31 -2.94 -5.89 9.09
CA LYS A 31 -3.72 -6.70 8.15
C LYS A 31 -2.81 -7.30 7.08
N ASP A 32 -3.04 -8.56 6.73
CA ASP A 32 -2.32 -9.21 5.65
C ASP A 32 -2.92 -8.80 4.31
N ILE A 33 -2.21 -7.94 3.59
CA ILE A 33 -2.65 -7.41 2.30
C ILE A 33 -2.77 -8.48 1.20
N THR A 34 -2.13 -9.64 1.38
CA THR A 34 -2.20 -10.76 0.42
C THR A 34 -3.37 -11.68 0.68
N ALA A 35 -3.80 -11.81 1.93
CA ALA A 35 -5.00 -12.56 2.31
C ALA A 35 -6.27 -11.71 2.20
N GLU A 36 -6.19 -10.46 2.66
CA GLU A 36 -7.28 -9.49 2.71
C GLU A 36 -6.84 -8.19 2.02
N PRO A 37 -6.78 -8.17 0.67
CA PRO A 37 -6.49 -6.96 -0.06
C PRO A 37 -7.61 -5.92 0.13
N PRO A 38 -7.28 -4.61 0.18
CA PRO A 38 -8.29 -3.56 0.16
C PRO A 38 -9.13 -3.64 -1.13
N GLY A 39 -10.42 -3.33 -1.01
CA GLY A 39 -11.34 -3.30 -2.15
C GLY A 39 -11.03 -2.16 -3.13
N LYS A 40 -11.67 -2.16 -4.31
CA LYS A 40 -11.45 -1.12 -5.34
C LYS A 40 -11.69 0.30 -4.81
N GLU A 41 -12.81 0.52 -4.12
CA GLU A 41 -13.16 1.83 -3.57
C GLU A 41 -12.19 2.27 -2.46
N GLU A 42 -11.75 1.31 -1.66
CA GLU A 42 -10.78 1.54 -0.59
C GLU A 42 -9.41 1.89 -1.18
N LEU A 43 -8.94 1.18 -2.21
CA LEU A 43 -7.71 1.50 -2.94
C LEU A 43 -7.74 2.90 -3.57
N LYS A 44 -8.87 3.27 -4.18
CA LYS A 44 -9.08 4.61 -4.74
C LYS A 44 -8.97 5.68 -3.65
N THR A 45 -9.59 5.41 -2.50
CA THR A 45 -9.53 6.29 -1.34
C THR A 45 -8.10 6.38 -0.81
N LEU A 46 -7.41 5.26 -0.61
CA LEU A 46 -6.02 5.20 -0.14
C LEU A 46 -5.06 5.99 -1.04
N ALA A 47 -5.17 5.84 -2.36
CA ALA A 47 -4.39 6.62 -3.31
C ALA A 47 -4.62 8.13 -3.15
N ARG A 48 -5.89 8.54 -3.05
CA ARG A 48 -6.27 9.93 -2.85
C ARG A 48 -5.74 10.49 -1.53
N LEU A 49 -5.89 9.74 -0.43
CA LEU A 49 -5.40 10.14 0.90
C LEU A 49 -3.87 10.20 0.96
N ALA A 50 -3.19 9.37 0.17
CA ALA A 50 -1.74 9.41 0.02
C ALA A 50 -1.25 10.50 -0.95
N GLY A 51 -2.15 11.14 -1.70
CA GLY A 51 -1.79 12.10 -2.75
C GLY A 51 -1.01 11.47 -3.91
N LEU A 52 -1.29 10.19 -4.22
CA LEU A 52 -0.59 9.42 -5.23
C LEU A 52 -1.53 9.00 -6.36
N ASP A 53 -1.01 8.92 -7.59
CA ASP A 53 -1.70 8.25 -8.70
C ASP A 53 -1.92 6.75 -8.38
N ILE A 54 -3.02 6.16 -8.87
CA ILE A 54 -3.30 4.72 -8.73
C ILE A 54 -2.10 3.87 -9.21
N ARG A 55 -1.41 4.32 -10.26
CA ARG A 55 -0.20 3.68 -10.80
C ARG A 55 0.91 3.49 -9.76
N LYS A 56 1.00 4.37 -8.76
CA LYS A 56 2.01 4.30 -7.68
C LYS A 56 1.65 3.30 -6.59
N LEU A 57 0.41 2.81 -6.56
CA LEU A 57 0.00 1.70 -5.70
C LEU A 57 0.56 0.37 -6.18
N PHE A 58 1.06 0.26 -7.41
CA PHE A 58 1.63 -1.00 -7.91
C PHE A 58 2.99 -1.30 -7.30
N ASN A 59 3.17 -2.55 -6.91
CA ASN A 59 4.44 -3.13 -6.50
C ASN A 59 5.32 -3.40 -7.72
N VAL A 60 5.91 -2.34 -8.28
CA VAL A 60 6.78 -2.38 -9.48
C VAL A 60 8.00 -3.30 -9.31
N SER A 61 8.45 -3.51 -8.08
CA SER A 61 9.53 -4.44 -7.73
C SER A 61 9.07 -5.89 -7.58
N GLY A 62 7.76 -6.15 -7.56
CA GLY A 62 7.19 -7.47 -7.33
C GLY A 62 7.33 -8.40 -8.52
N GLN A 63 7.49 -9.70 -8.25
CA GLN A 63 7.54 -10.74 -9.27
C GLN A 63 6.27 -10.76 -10.13
N VAL A 64 5.08 -10.70 -9.49
CA VAL A 64 3.78 -10.69 -10.18
C VAL A 64 3.64 -9.52 -11.17
N TYR A 65 4.19 -8.34 -10.83
CA TYR A 65 4.19 -7.19 -11.72
C TYR A 65 4.98 -7.45 -13.02
N ARG A 66 6.12 -8.15 -12.89
CA ARG A 66 6.97 -8.54 -14.03
C ARG A 66 6.35 -9.68 -14.82
N GLU A 67 5.81 -10.70 -14.16
CA GLU A 67 5.15 -11.85 -14.80
C GLU A 67 3.97 -11.42 -15.67
N LEU A 68 3.20 -10.45 -15.19
CA LEU A 68 2.04 -9.91 -15.93
C LEU A 68 2.42 -8.80 -16.94
N SER A 69 3.71 -8.49 -17.08
CA SER A 69 4.23 -7.42 -17.96
C SER A 69 3.48 -6.10 -17.79
N LEU A 70 3.18 -5.74 -16.52
CA LEU A 70 2.34 -4.58 -16.21
C LEU A 70 2.99 -3.25 -16.57
N LYS A 71 4.33 -3.22 -16.71
CA LYS A 71 5.05 -2.03 -17.16
C LYS A 71 4.52 -1.52 -18.50
N ASP A 72 4.23 -2.43 -19.43
CA ASP A 72 3.81 -2.09 -20.78
C ASP A 72 2.29 -1.90 -20.88
N ARG A 73 1.53 -2.50 -19.97
CA ARG A 73 0.05 -2.42 -19.97
C ARG A 73 -0.52 -1.25 -19.16
N LEU A 74 0.15 -0.85 -18.07
CA LEU A 74 -0.34 0.24 -17.21
C LEU A 74 -0.50 1.60 -17.92
N PRO A 75 0.34 2.00 -18.88
CA PRO A 75 0.16 3.26 -19.60
C PRO A 75 -1.20 3.36 -20.31
N ASP A 76 -1.68 2.23 -20.85
CA ASP A 76 -2.92 2.13 -21.62
C ASP A 76 -4.15 1.75 -20.78
N MET A 77 -3.95 1.31 -19.54
CA MET A 77 -5.04 0.97 -18.62
C MET A 77 -5.70 2.21 -18.02
N SER A 78 -7.01 2.12 -17.84
CA SER A 78 -7.82 3.09 -17.11
C SER A 78 -7.62 2.94 -15.59
N GLU A 79 -7.92 4.00 -14.82
CA GLU A 79 -7.84 3.93 -13.36
C GLU A 79 -8.72 2.83 -12.77
N GLU A 80 -9.91 2.61 -13.34
CA GLU A 80 -10.81 1.52 -12.93
C GLU A 80 -10.18 0.15 -13.12
N GLU A 81 -9.64 -0.14 -14.31
CA GLU A 81 -8.97 -1.41 -14.61
C GLU A 81 -7.78 -1.67 -13.67
N MET A 82 -7.01 -0.62 -13.36
CA MET A 82 -5.93 -0.70 -12.40
C MET A 82 -6.43 -1.07 -11.00
N LEU A 83 -7.51 -0.45 -10.55
CA LEU A 83 -8.12 -0.73 -9.25
C LEU A 83 -8.68 -2.16 -9.21
N GLU A 84 -9.30 -2.64 -10.29
CA GLU A 84 -9.75 -4.03 -10.37
C GLU A 84 -8.59 -5.00 -10.24
N LEU A 85 -7.50 -4.73 -10.93
CA LEU A 85 -6.32 -5.58 -10.93
C LEU A 85 -5.65 -5.63 -9.55
N LEU A 86 -5.56 -4.48 -8.87
CA LEU A 86 -5.02 -4.38 -7.50
C LEU A 86 -5.92 -5.08 -6.49
N ALA A 87 -7.24 -4.87 -6.55
CA ALA A 87 -8.21 -5.51 -5.66
C ALA A 87 -8.26 -7.02 -5.85
N GLY A 88 -8.11 -7.50 -7.09
CA GLY A 88 -8.07 -8.92 -7.43
C GLY A 88 -6.78 -9.62 -7.01
N ASN A 89 -5.69 -8.88 -6.76
CA ASN A 89 -4.42 -9.47 -6.38
C ASN A 89 -3.59 -8.55 -5.46
N GLY A 90 -3.69 -8.79 -4.14
CA GLY A 90 -2.96 -8.04 -3.13
C GLY A 90 -1.43 -8.05 -3.25
N LYS A 91 -0.84 -9.01 -3.97
CA LYS A 91 0.62 -9.04 -4.23
C LYS A 91 1.06 -7.95 -5.21
N LEU A 92 0.14 -7.43 -6.01
CA LEU A 92 0.35 -6.28 -6.90
C LEU A 92 0.35 -4.96 -6.15
N ILE A 93 -0.16 -4.91 -4.92
CA ILE A 93 -0.18 -3.68 -4.14
C ILE A 93 1.19 -3.45 -3.50
N LYS A 94 1.65 -2.20 -3.56
CA LYS A 94 2.90 -1.73 -2.96
C LYS A 94 2.74 -1.71 -1.45
N ARG A 95 3.73 -2.26 -0.76
CA ARG A 95 3.68 -2.54 0.68
C ARG A 95 4.83 -1.83 1.41
N PRO A 96 4.65 -1.44 2.68
CA PRO A 96 3.37 -1.45 3.43
C PRO A 96 2.43 -0.32 2.99
N VAL A 97 1.12 -0.46 3.21
CA VAL A 97 0.17 0.67 3.18
C VAL A 97 -0.28 0.94 4.60
N VAL A 98 -0.28 2.20 5.02
CA VAL A 98 -0.70 2.62 6.36
C VAL A 98 -1.77 3.69 6.21
N THR A 99 -2.86 3.60 6.96
CA THR A 99 -3.97 4.57 6.91
C THR A 99 -4.64 4.69 8.27
N ASP A 100 -5.12 5.88 8.61
CA ASP A 100 -6.04 6.11 9.74
C ASP A 100 -7.48 6.44 9.28
N GLY A 101 -7.74 6.33 7.97
CA GLY A 101 -8.99 6.72 7.32
C GLY A 101 -9.04 8.19 6.87
N ALA A 102 -8.14 9.05 7.37
CA ALA A 102 -8.04 10.47 7.01
C ALA A 102 -6.76 10.79 6.21
N LYS A 103 -5.70 10.00 6.37
CA LYS A 103 -4.44 10.09 5.63
C LYS A 103 -3.91 8.69 5.37
N ALA A 104 -3.09 8.54 4.32
CA ALA A 104 -2.47 7.27 4.00
C ALA A 104 -1.02 7.44 3.53
N THR A 105 -0.19 6.43 3.75
CA THR A 105 1.19 6.35 3.22
C THR A 105 1.40 5.01 2.53
N VAL A 106 2.13 5.00 1.41
CA VAL A 106 2.34 3.80 0.57
C VAL A 106 3.83 3.54 0.33
N GLY A 107 4.28 2.41 0.84
CA GLY A 107 5.70 2.08 1.00
C GLY A 107 6.23 2.56 2.35
N PHE A 108 7.52 2.36 2.58
CA PHE A 108 8.19 2.88 3.78
C PHE A 108 9.26 3.86 3.36
N LYS A 109 9.07 5.11 3.78
CA LYS A 109 10.08 6.16 3.77
C LYS A 109 9.95 6.90 5.09
N GLU A 110 11.06 6.98 5.80
CA GLU A 110 11.06 7.54 7.16
C GLU A 110 10.55 8.99 7.20
N GLU A 111 10.93 9.81 6.22
CA GLU A 111 10.49 11.21 6.14
C GLU A 111 8.98 11.34 5.94
N GLU A 112 8.39 10.55 5.03
CA GLU A 112 6.94 10.52 4.81
C GLU A 112 6.21 10.00 6.06
N PHE A 113 6.77 8.99 6.74
CA PHE A 113 6.21 8.46 7.98
C PHE A 113 6.27 9.47 9.12
N ARG A 114 7.36 10.23 9.22
CA ARG A 114 7.50 11.29 10.22
C ARG A 114 6.50 12.42 9.98
N GLN A 115 6.29 12.82 8.73
CA GLN A 115 5.30 13.85 8.41
C GLN A 115 3.86 13.36 8.63
N ALA A 116 3.59 12.08 8.37
CA ALA A 116 2.25 11.52 8.47
C ALA A 116 1.88 11.02 9.87
N TRP A 117 2.83 10.48 10.64
CA TRP A 117 2.56 9.64 11.81
C TRP A 117 3.35 9.99 13.09
N ALA A 118 4.27 10.97 13.03
CA ALA A 118 4.89 11.55 14.25
C ALA A 118 4.14 12.81 14.68
#